data_AF-A0A7X3M5L7-F1
#
_entry.id   AF-A0A7X3M5L7-F1
#
_cell.length_a   1.000
_cell.length_b   1.000
_cell.length_c   1.000
_cell.angle_alpha   90.00
_cell.angle_beta   90.00
_cell.angle_gamma   90.00
#
_symmetry.space_group_name_H-M   'P 1'
#
loop_
_entity.id
_entity.type
_entity.pdbx_description
1 polymer ?
#
loop_
_entity_poly.entity_id
_entity_poly.type
_entity_poly.pdbx_seq_one_letter_code
_entity_poly.pdbx_strand_id
1 'polypeptide(L)'
;MQKKNLPDLSDNDVTVYGFHINDWKRPILKSWFPDKKFVFIPFKLQDKATRDIWIKKIKNTKNAEVMIWGMKVHPDFLKINIKKTYIEDGFIRSLGLGASHTAPLSLNFDSRTLYFNAREESDLENILQNNSFDKELIERAREFKNNLIKSGISKYNNSEKVDISKIYGIKNRKRILVIGQVEDDASIEYGSKIKYTNNDIVMMARIENPDAQILYKPHPDVLSGFRKYQSNPSDVKNICSVITNDFPLSQALETIDHVYTISSLAGFEALIRGIHVTTLGCPFYSGWGLTDDRQENSRRTRKLTIDELFAGSYIVYPKYFDPIYRKYISPEEALKFLSEMKKIKDSNPKIDMTSANIRTDEESIADTLCDKTNELLSLREHIHSLEKSISTLSRKIDNQLIEAMKVKNASN
;
A
#
# COMPACT_ATOMS: atom_id res chain seq x y z
N MET A 1 -50.41 -11.81 -13.68
CA MET A 1 -49.18 -12.15 -12.95
C MET A 1 -48.04 -12.37 -13.95
N GLN A 2 -47.28 -11.31 -14.27
CA GLN A 2 -46.10 -11.44 -15.12
C GLN A 2 -44.93 -11.91 -14.25
N LYS A 3 -44.38 -13.08 -14.58
CA LYS A 3 -43.09 -13.56 -14.06
C LYS A 3 -42.02 -12.55 -14.48
N LYS A 4 -41.49 -11.79 -13.52
CA LYS A 4 -40.21 -11.10 -13.69
C LYS A 4 -39.15 -12.18 -13.80
N ASN A 5 -38.64 -12.41 -15.02
CA ASN A 5 -37.43 -13.16 -15.24
C ASN A 5 -36.30 -12.47 -14.46
N LEU A 6 -35.80 -13.15 -13.43
CA LEU A 6 -34.50 -12.85 -12.83
C LEU A 6 -33.44 -13.00 -13.94
N PRO A 7 -32.44 -12.10 -14.02
CA PRO A 7 -31.39 -12.23 -15.01
C PRO A 7 -30.68 -13.57 -14.81
N ASP A 8 -30.57 -14.30 -15.92
CA ASP A 8 -29.87 -15.58 -16.03
C ASP A 8 -28.44 -15.40 -15.52
N LEU A 9 -28.08 -16.12 -14.45
CA LEU A 9 -26.73 -16.08 -13.87
C LEU A 9 -25.79 -16.72 -14.88
N SER A 10 -24.98 -15.90 -15.54
CA SER A 10 -24.05 -16.36 -16.56
C SER A 10 -23.07 -17.40 -15.98
N ASP A 11 -22.71 -18.39 -16.79
CA ASP A 11 -21.90 -19.55 -16.45
C ASP A 11 -20.41 -19.24 -16.12
N ASN A 12 -20.10 -17.96 -15.86
CA ASN A 12 -18.78 -17.34 -15.71
C ASN A 12 -18.49 -16.73 -14.33
N ASP A 13 -19.40 -16.85 -13.35
CA ASP A 13 -19.20 -16.25 -12.02
C ASP A 13 -17.98 -16.84 -11.28
N VAL A 14 -16.90 -16.06 -11.17
CA VAL A 14 -15.69 -16.43 -10.43
C VAL A 14 -15.93 -16.30 -8.94
N THR A 15 -15.66 -17.38 -8.18
CA THR A 15 -15.72 -17.36 -6.72
C THR A 15 -14.33 -17.29 -6.13
N VAL A 16 -14.03 -16.20 -5.42
CA VAL A 16 -12.77 -15.96 -4.73
C VAL A 16 -12.87 -16.39 -3.27
N TYR A 17 -11.99 -17.31 -2.87
CA TYR A 17 -11.78 -17.69 -1.49
C TYR A 17 -10.67 -16.85 -0.86
N GLY A 18 -11.04 -15.94 0.04
CA GLY A 18 -10.15 -14.97 0.66
C GLY A 18 -9.58 -15.46 2.01
N PHE A 19 -8.26 -15.50 2.14
CA PHE A 19 -7.53 -15.90 3.35
C PHE A 19 -6.86 -14.70 4.02
N HIS A 20 -6.91 -14.66 5.36
CA HIS A 20 -6.25 -13.63 6.18
C HIS A 20 -6.64 -12.18 5.88
N ILE A 21 -7.85 -11.97 5.34
CA ILE A 21 -8.41 -10.64 5.06
C ILE A 21 -9.30 -10.22 6.23
N ASN A 22 -8.82 -9.25 7.01
CA ASN A 22 -9.55 -8.66 8.14
C ASN A 22 -10.89 -8.07 7.69
N ASP A 23 -11.90 -8.07 8.56
CA ASP A 23 -13.27 -7.67 8.22
C ASP A 23 -13.36 -6.29 7.58
N TRP A 24 -12.63 -5.31 8.13
CA TRP A 24 -12.58 -3.95 7.60
C TRP A 24 -11.99 -3.84 6.18
N LYS A 25 -11.12 -4.77 5.78
CA LYS A 25 -10.54 -4.82 4.42
C LYS A 25 -11.49 -5.45 3.40
N ARG A 26 -12.50 -6.21 3.84
CA ARG A 26 -13.38 -7.00 2.95
C ARG A 26 -14.22 -6.13 2.00
N PRO A 27 -14.89 -5.04 2.44
CA PRO A 27 -15.64 -4.19 1.54
C PRO A 27 -14.73 -3.50 0.52
N ILE A 28 -13.53 -3.09 0.96
CA ILE A 28 -12.52 -2.49 0.09
C ILE A 28 -12.10 -3.51 -0.96
N LEU A 29 -11.63 -4.71 -0.57
CA LEU A 29 -11.19 -5.70 -1.56
C LEU A 29 -12.29 -6.08 -2.55
N LYS A 30 -13.55 -6.16 -2.11
CA LYS A 30 -14.69 -6.40 -3.02
C LYS A 30 -14.86 -5.30 -4.06
N SER A 31 -14.59 -4.03 -3.72
CA SER A 31 -14.74 -2.93 -4.69
C SER A 31 -13.73 -2.99 -5.83
N TRP A 32 -12.58 -3.63 -5.63
CA TRP A 32 -11.58 -3.88 -6.68
C TRP A 32 -12.04 -4.93 -7.70
N PHE A 33 -13.02 -5.77 -7.33
CA PHE A 33 -13.48 -6.91 -8.11
C PHE A 33 -15.02 -7.01 -8.07
N PRO A 34 -15.74 -6.05 -8.69
CA PRO A 34 -17.20 -5.99 -8.63
C PRO A 34 -17.87 -7.23 -9.24
N ASP A 35 -17.22 -7.86 -10.21
CA ASP A 35 -17.74 -9.03 -10.94
C ASP A 35 -17.38 -10.37 -10.28
N LYS A 36 -16.78 -10.35 -9.07
CA LYS A 36 -16.38 -11.57 -8.35
C LYS A 36 -17.17 -11.78 -7.07
N LYS A 37 -17.52 -13.03 -6.80
CA LYS A 37 -18.12 -13.43 -5.52
C LYS A 37 -17.03 -13.77 -4.51
N PHE A 38 -17.07 -13.17 -3.32
CA PHE A 38 -16.09 -13.45 -2.26
C PHE A 38 -16.65 -14.35 -1.16
N VAL A 39 -15.86 -15.35 -0.77
CA VAL A 39 -16.05 -16.18 0.42
C VAL A 39 -14.80 -16.05 1.30
N PHE A 40 -14.93 -15.47 2.49
CA PHE A 40 -13.79 -15.29 3.39
C PHE A 40 -13.64 -16.48 4.33
N ILE A 41 -12.43 -17.02 4.36
CA ILE A 41 -12.06 -18.17 5.16
C ILE A 41 -11.77 -17.72 6.61
N PRO A 42 -12.25 -18.45 7.63
CA PRO A 42 -11.91 -18.16 9.02
C PRO A 42 -10.38 -18.15 9.27
N PHE A 43 -9.90 -17.22 10.10
CA PHE A 43 -8.46 -17.08 10.37
C PHE A 43 -7.88 -18.27 11.14
N LYS A 44 -8.70 -18.91 11.98
CA LYS A 44 -8.30 -20.04 12.80
C LYS A 44 -8.95 -21.30 12.24
N LEU A 45 -8.16 -22.11 11.54
CA LEU A 45 -8.54 -23.45 11.06
C LEU A 45 -7.51 -24.47 11.57
N GLN A 46 -7.58 -24.75 12.88
CA GLN A 46 -6.55 -25.54 13.57
C GLN A 46 -6.75 -27.04 13.41
N ASP A 47 -7.99 -27.52 13.34
CA ASP A 47 -8.25 -28.95 13.16
C ASP A 47 -8.27 -29.34 11.67
N LYS A 48 -7.82 -30.57 11.39
CA LYS A 48 -7.72 -31.09 10.04
C LYS A 48 -9.09 -31.28 9.39
N ALA A 49 -10.10 -31.70 10.15
CA ALA A 49 -11.43 -31.99 9.61
C ALA A 49 -12.09 -30.73 9.02
N THR A 50 -12.02 -29.60 9.72
CA THR A 50 -12.53 -28.31 9.22
C THR A 50 -11.75 -27.85 8.00
N ARG A 51 -10.42 -28.02 7.97
CA ARG A 51 -9.61 -27.72 6.77
C ARG A 51 -10.05 -28.57 5.58
N ASP A 52 -10.22 -29.87 5.76
CA ASP A 52 -10.63 -30.80 4.70
C ASP A 52 -12.01 -30.44 4.10
N ILE A 53 -12.96 -29.98 4.94
CA ILE A 53 -14.26 -29.46 4.48
C ILE A 53 -14.07 -28.26 3.56
N TRP A 54 -13.26 -27.27 3.97
CA TRP A 54 -12.99 -26.09 3.15
C TRP A 54 -12.24 -26.44 1.86
N ILE A 55 -11.22 -27.30 1.93
CA ILE A 55 -10.48 -27.77 0.77
C ILE A 55 -11.43 -28.43 -0.24
N LYS A 56 -12.32 -29.32 0.22
CA LYS A 56 -13.34 -29.97 -0.61
C LYS A 56 -14.30 -28.94 -1.23
N LYS A 57 -14.76 -27.96 -0.45
CA LYS A 57 -15.63 -26.89 -0.95
C LYS A 57 -14.97 -26.06 -2.04
N ILE A 58 -13.72 -25.65 -1.83
CA ILE A 58 -12.95 -24.87 -2.81
C ILE A 58 -12.78 -25.68 -4.10
N LYS A 59 -12.35 -26.95 -4.01
CA LYS A 59 -12.16 -27.84 -5.18
C LYS A 59 -13.44 -28.08 -5.98
N ASN A 60 -14.58 -28.16 -5.29
CA ASN A 60 -15.88 -28.41 -5.93
C ASN A 60 -16.54 -27.14 -6.47
N THR A 61 -15.95 -25.97 -6.27
CA THR A 61 -16.50 -24.70 -6.79
C THR A 61 -15.99 -24.47 -8.21
N LYS A 62 -16.92 -24.36 -9.18
CA LYS A 62 -16.59 -23.98 -10.56
C LYS A 62 -15.93 -22.59 -10.57
N ASN A 63 -14.88 -22.41 -11.38
CA ASN A 63 -14.15 -21.15 -11.52
C ASN A 63 -13.66 -20.56 -10.18
N ALA A 64 -13.20 -21.41 -9.26
CA ALA A 64 -12.64 -20.97 -7.98
C ALA A 64 -11.27 -20.31 -8.15
N GLU A 65 -11.06 -19.21 -7.42
CA GLU A 65 -9.75 -18.58 -7.22
C GLU A 65 -9.46 -18.46 -5.72
N VAL A 66 -8.18 -18.35 -5.36
CA VAL A 66 -7.73 -18.12 -3.98
C VAL A 66 -6.98 -16.80 -3.90
N MET A 67 -7.37 -15.95 -2.96
CA MET A 67 -6.65 -14.71 -2.63
C MET A 67 -6.16 -14.77 -1.18
N ILE A 68 -4.88 -14.49 -0.95
CA ILE A 68 -4.24 -14.59 0.36
C ILE A 68 -3.63 -13.24 0.69
N TRP A 69 -4.06 -12.59 1.77
CA TRP A 69 -3.38 -11.39 2.24
C TRP A 69 -2.11 -11.77 3.04
N GLY A 70 -0.95 -11.31 2.58
CA GLY A 70 0.34 -11.72 3.13
C GLY A 70 0.73 -13.15 2.73
N MET A 71 1.65 -13.76 3.49
CA MET A 71 2.16 -15.12 3.22
C MET A 71 1.60 -16.19 4.17
N LYS A 72 0.87 -15.80 5.21
CA LYS A 72 0.40 -16.75 6.24
C LYS A 72 -0.80 -17.51 5.68
N VAL A 73 -0.65 -18.80 5.45
CA VAL A 73 -1.75 -19.73 5.15
C VAL A 73 -1.28 -21.15 5.47
N HIS A 74 -2.19 -22.03 5.90
CA HIS A 74 -1.83 -23.40 6.24
C HIS A 74 -1.36 -24.17 4.98
N PRO A 75 -0.27 -24.97 5.04
CA PRO A 75 0.28 -25.69 3.88
C PRO A 75 -0.72 -26.56 3.11
N ASP A 76 -1.73 -27.10 3.79
CA ASP A 76 -2.79 -27.90 3.16
C ASP A 76 -3.54 -27.12 2.06
N PHE A 77 -3.73 -25.81 2.21
CA PHE A 77 -4.37 -24.96 1.20
C PHE A 77 -3.43 -24.61 0.04
N LEU A 78 -2.12 -24.54 0.30
CA LEU A 78 -1.12 -24.28 -0.74
C LEU A 78 -1.02 -25.42 -1.76
N LYS A 79 -1.28 -26.66 -1.32
CA LYS A 79 -1.26 -27.88 -2.15
C LYS A 79 -2.42 -27.97 -3.15
N ILE A 80 -3.44 -27.13 -3.03
CA ILE A 80 -4.60 -27.16 -3.94
C ILE A 80 -4.18 -26.60 -5.30
N ASN A 81 -4.40 -27.33 -6.39
CA ASN A 81 -4.11 -26.86 -7.75
C ASN A 81 -5.20 -25.89 -8.26
N ILE A 82 -5.22 -24.69 -7.69
CA ILE A 82 -6.11 -23.57 -8.04
C ILE A 82 -5.27 -22.30 -8.13
N LYS A 83 -5.69 -21.37 -8.98
CA LYS A 83 -5.08 -20.04 -9.12
C LYS A 83 -5.03 -19.34 -7.76
N LYS A 84 -3.81 -18.97 -7.35
CA LYS A 84 -3.55 -18.24 -6.12
C LYS A 84 -3.06 -16.85 -6.46
N THR A 85 -3.47 -15.89 -5.66
CA THR A 85 -2.99 -14.51 -5.72
C THR A 85 -2.67 -14.05 -4.32
N TYR A 86 -1.43 -13.67 -4.08
CA TYR A 86 -0.97 -13.05 -2.85
C TYR A 86 -1.18 -11.54 -2.93
N ILE A 87 -1.72 -10.97 -1.87
CA ILE A 87 -2.10 -9.56 -1.79
C ILE A 87 -1.29 -8.90 -0.69
N GLU A 88 -0.74 -7.73 -0.99
CA GLU A 88 -0.15 -6.86 0.01
C GLU A 88 -0.44 -5.39 -0.29
N ASP A 89 -0.33 -4.52 0.72
CA ASP A 89 -0.38 -3.08 0.51
C ASP A 89 0.71 -2.64 -0.50
N GLY A 90 0.34 -1.74 -1.42
CA GLY A 90 1.28 -1.09 -2.32
C GLY A 90 2.25 -0.16 -1.60
N PHE A 91 3.27 0.31 -2.31
CA PHE A 91 4.32 1.15 -1.73
C PHE A 91 3.86 2.59 -1.42
N ILE A 92 2.83 3.06 -2.12
CA ILE A 92 2.07 4.28 -1.79
C ILE A 92 0.70 3.85 -1.28
N ARG A 93 0.50 3.93 0.03
CA ARG A 93 -0.67 3.32 0.67
C ARG A 93 -1.81 4.30 0.92
N SER A 94 -1.60 5.27 1.80
CA SER A 94 -2.64 6.18 2.32
C SER A 94 -2.01 7.32 3.11
N LEU A 95 -2.80 8.33 3.49
CA LEU A 95 -2.34 9.31 4.48
C LEU A 95 -2.26 8.73 5.89
N GLY A 96 -3.29 7.97 6.31
CA GLY A 96 -3.34 7.32 7.62
C GLY A 96 -2.52 6.03 7.70
N LEU A 97 -2.24 5.59 8.92
CA LEU A 97 -1.65 4.28 9.20
C LEU A 97 -2.62 3.15 8.82
N GLY A 98 -2.08 1.96 8.54
CA GLY A 98 -2.91 0.76 8.35
C GLY A 98 -3.69 0.35 9.59
N ALA A 99 -3.18 0.70 10.77
CA ALA A 99 -3.87 0.55 12.05
C ALA A 99 -5.13 1.43 12.17
N SER A 100 -5.22 2.53 11.40
CA SER A 100 -6.38 3.43 11.38
C SER A 100 -7.46 3.01 10.36
N HIS A 101 -7.41 1.77 9.84
CA HIS A 101 -8.36 1.21 8.86
C HIS A 101 -8.60 2.08 7.61
N THR A 102 -7.62 2.91 7.23
CA THR A 102 -7.69 3.70 6.00
C THR A 102 -7.57 2.80 4.77
N ALA A 103 -8.46 3.03 3.79
CA ALA A 103 -8.47 2.28 2.55
C ALA A 103 -7.16 2.52 1.77
N PRO A 104 -6.45 1.46 1.36
CA PRO A 104 -5.26 1.61 0.54
C PRO A 104 -5.64 2.07 -0.87
N LEU A 105 -4.95 3.09 -1.38
CA LEU A 105 -5.04 3.53 -2.77
C LEU A 105 -4.27 2.62 -3.72
N SER A 106 -3.42 1.74 -3.18
CA SER A 106 -2.60 0.82 -3.95
C SER A 106 -2.50 -0.54 -3.30
N LEU A 107 -2.60 -1.58 -4.13
CA LEU A 107 -2.41 -2.98 -3.76
C LEU A 107 -1.51 -3.68 -4.77
N ASN A 108 -0.73 -4.63 -4.26
CA ASN A 108 0.04 -5.57 -5.05
C ASN A 108 -0.71 -6.90 -5.15
N PHE A 109 -0.69 -7.52 -6.32
CA PHE A 109 -1.34 -8.80 -6.60
C PHE A 109 -0.33 -9.74 -7.28
N ASP A 110 0.34 -10.59 -6.50
CA ASP A 110 1.33 -11.55 -7.01
C ASP A 110 0.71 -12.92 -7.27
N SER A 111 1.00 -13.49 -8.43
CA SER A 111 0.69 -14.88 -8.78
C SER A 111 1.72 -15.88 -8.26
N ARG A 112 2.97 -15.43 -8.02
CA ARG A 112 4.09 -16.27 -7.54
C ARG A 112 4.24 -16.20 -6.02
N THR A 113 4.80 -15.09 -5.53
CA THR A 113 5.07 -14.82 -4.12
C THR A 113 5.18 -13.31 -3.91
N LEU A 114 5.04 -12.82 -2.68
CA LEU A 114 5.10 -11.38 -2.41
C LEU A 114 6.52 -10.82 -2.57
N TYR A 115 6.62 -9.55 -2.97
CA TYR A 115 7.88 -8.82 -3.22
C TYR A 115 8.94 -8.91 -2.12
N PHE A 116 8.53 -9.09 -0.86
CA PHE A 116 9.46 -9.17 0.28
C PHE A 116 10.01 -10.59 0.52
N ASN A 117 9.49 -11.60 -0.19
CA ASN A 117 9.99 -12.97 -0.06
C ASN A 117 11.21 -13.18 -0.96
N ALA A 118 12.38 -13.28 -0.35
CA ALA A 118 13.65 -13.50 -1.05
C ALA A 118 13.95 -14.99 -1.30
N ARG A 119 13.12 -15.91 -0.79
CA ARG A 119 13.32 -17.36 -0.93
C ARG A 119 12.90 -17.87 -2.32
N GLU A 120 11.99 -17.15 -2.97
CA GLU A 120 11.39 -17.50 -4.26
C GLU A 120 11.33 -16.25 -5.16
N GLU A 121 11.14 -16.43 -6.46
CA GLU A 121 10.98 -15.32 -7.40
C GLU A 121 9.56 -14.75 -7.34
N SER A 122 9.43 -13.44 -7.06
CA SER A 122 8.15 -12.71 -7.09
C SER A 122 7.81 -12.20 -8.50
N ASP A 123 6.57 -11.75 -8.73
CA ASP A 123 6.25 -11.11 -10.01
C ASP A 123 6.99 -9.79 -10.17
N LEU A 124 7.26 -9.06 -9.07
CA LEU A 124 8.12 -7.88 -9.11
C LEU A 124 9.56 -8.23 -9.51
N GLU A 125 10.15 -9.30 -8.95
CA GLU A 125 11.49 -9.75 -9.34
C GLU A 125 11.54 -10.09 -10.83
N ASN A 126 10.52 -10.79 -11.34
CA ASN A 126 10.40 -11.10 -12.76
C ASN A 126 10.25 -9.84 -13.63
N ILE A 127 9.43 -8.86 -13.22
CA ILE A 127 9.27 -7.57 -13.92
C ILE A 127 10.63 -6.87 -14.01
N LEU A 128 11.35 -6.77 -12.90
CA LEU A 128 12.64 -6.07 -12.84
C LEU A 128 13.74 -6.77 -13.63
N GLN A 129 13.74 -8.11 -13.60
CA GLN A 129 14.71 -8.92 -14.33
C GLN A 129 14.47 -8.85 -15.85
N ASN A 130 13.22 -9.00 -16.29
CA ASN A 130 12.91 -9.36 -17.68
C ASN A 130 12.24 -8.26 -18.52
N ASN A 131 11.62 -7.24 -17.92
CA ASN A 131 10.95 -6.21 -18.72
C ASN A 131 11.95 -5.25 -19.40
N SER A 132 11.60 -4.81 -20.61
CA SER A 132 12.20 -3.63 -21.23
C SER A 132 11.61 -2.36 -20.63
N PHE A 133 12.48 -1.46 -20.15
CA PHE A 133 12.09 -0.12 -19.73
C PHE A 133 12.47 0.85 -20.85
N ASP A 134 11.51 1.19 -21.70
CA ASP A 134 11.75 2.14 -22.78
C ASP A 134 11.98 3.57 -22.25
N LYS A 135 12.40 4.46 -23.16
CA LYS A 135 12.73 5.84 -22.82
C LYS A 135 11.55 6.61 -22.23
N GLU A 136 10.33 6.33 -22.69
CA GLU A 136 9.11 7.02 -22.25
C GLU A 136 8.78 6.61 -20.80
N LEU A 137 8.83 5.32 -20.50
CA LEU A 137 8.60 4.80 -19.16
C LEU A 137 9.67 5.29 -18.18
N ILE A 138 10.94 5.37 -18.59
CA ILE A 138 12.02 5.90 -17.77
C ILE A 138 11.81 7.39 -17.48
N GLU A 139 11.39 8.20 -18.46
CA GLU A 139 11.12 9.62 -18.24
C GLU A 139 9.94 9.82 -17.29
N ARG A 140 8.85 9.09 -17.52
CA ARG A 140 7.68 9.06 -16.63
C ARG A 140 8.07 8.67 -15.20
N ALA A 141 8.91 7.66 -15.04
CA ALA A 141 9.41 7.21 -13.75
C ALA A 141 10.24 8.29 -13.06
N ARG A 142 11.11 8.99 -13.79
CA ARG A 142 11.92 10.08 -13.24
C ARG A 142 11.05 11.24 -12.76
N GLU A 143 10.10 11.68 -13.57
CA GLU A 143 9.16 12.75 -13.19
C GLU A 143 8.33 12.35 -11.97
N PHE A 144 7.78 11.13 -11.97
CA PHE A 144 6.97 10.63 -10.87
C PHE A 144 7.78 10.51 -9.57
N LYS A 145 9.00 9.96 -9.64
CA LYS A 145 9.94 9.88 -8.51
C LYS A 145 10.24 11.25 -7.93
N ASN A 146 10.54 12.24 -8.78
CA ASN A 146 10.82 13.60 -8.35
C ASN A 146 9.60 14.25 -7.67
N ASN A 147 8.39 14.03 -8.20
CA ASN A 147 7.15 14.54 -7.61
C ASN A 147 6.85 13.87 -6.27
N LEU A 148 7.06 12.55 -6.15
CA LEU A 148 6.93 11.82 -4.89
C LEU A 148 7.89 12.39 -3.83
N ILE A 149 9.17 12.55 -4.17
CA ILE A 149 10.18 13.12 -3.28
C ILE A 149 9.79 14.53 -2.80
N LYS A 150 9.38 15.41 -3.73
CA LYS A 150 8.97 16.81 -3.43
C LYS A 150 7.72 16.88 -2.55
N SER A 151 6.79 15.95 -2.69
CA SER A 151 5.57 15.92 -1.87
C SER A 151 5.83 15.56 -0.39
N GLY A 152 7.01 14.97 -0.12
CA GLY A 152 7.36 14.41 1.19
C GLY A 152 6.42 13.27 1.61
N ILE A 153 5.69 12.68 0.67
CA ILE A 153 4.82 11.52 0.90
C ILE A 153 5.69 10.26 0.98
N SER A 154 5.48 9.49 2.03
CA SER A 154 6.04 8.17 2.27
C SER A 154 4.90 7.13 2.38
N LYS A 155 5.20 5.89 2.79
CA LYS A 155 4.17 4.86 3.03
C LYS A 155 3.17 5.28 4.12
N TYR A 156 3.64 6.06 5.11
CA TYR A 156 2.85 6.60 6.21
C TYR A 156 3.07 8.11 6.33
N ASN A 157 1.99 8.91 6.43
CA ASN A 157 2.05 10.37 6.26
C ASN A 157 1.37 11.13 7.41
N ASN A 158 1.33 10.56 8.60
CA ASN A 158 0.55 11.10 9.71
C ASN A 158 1.31 12.07 10.63
N SER A 159 2.64 12.06 10.61
CA SER A 159 3.47 12.82 11.55
C SER A 159 3.60 14.30 11.16
N GLU A 160 3.73 15.17 12.17
CA GLU A 160 3.93 16.60 11.98
C GLU A 160 5.36 16.92 11.50
N LYS A 161 5.50 18.01 10.74
CA LYS A 161 6.81 18.47 10.29
C LYS A 161 7.61 19.01 11.48
N VAL A 162 8.88 18.65 11.51
CA VAL A 162 9.84 19.12 12.52
C VAL A 162 11.05 19.78 11.85
N ASP A 163 11.78 20.56 12.63
CA ASP A 163 13.11 21.04 12.27
C ASP A 163 14.13 19.95 12.63
N ILE A 164 14.60 19.22 11.61
CA ILE A 164 15.49 18.08 11.81
C ILE A 164 16.84 18.48 12.43
N SER A 165 17.26 19.74 12.23
CA SER A 165 18.51 20.26 12.79
C SER A 165 18.48 20.32 14.32
N LYS A 166 17.31 20.52 14.91
CA LYS A 166 17.11 20.49 16.37
C LYS A 166 17.15 19.07 16.94
N ILE A 167 16.88 18.05 16.11
CA ILE A 167 16.88 16.64 16.52
C ILE A 167 18.27 16.03 16.33
N TYR A 168 18.88 16.24 15.16
CA TYR A 168 20.18 15.64 14.82
C TYR A 168 21.38 16.52 15.21
N GLY A 169 21.14 17.79 15.55
CA GLY A 169 22.18 18.78 15.84
C GLY A 169 22.85 19.31 14.57
N ILE A 170 23.99 19.97 14.75
CA ILE A 170 24.84 20.47 13.64
C ILE A 170 25.49 19.27 12.93
N LYS A 171 25.46 19.26 11.60
CA LYS A 171 26.16 18.24 10.81
C LYS A 171 27.63 18.61 10.67
N ASN A 172 28.48 17.97 11.46
CA ASN A 172 29.95 18.16 11.43
C ASN A 172 30.72 16.88 11.03
N ARG A 173 30.02 15.79 10.72
CA ARG A 173 30.57 14.49 10.32
C ARG A 173 29.54 13.70 9.51
N LYS A 174 29.96 12.56 8.94
CA LYS A 174 29.08 11.61 8.25
C LYS A 174 27.93 11.19 9.19
N ARG A 175 26.70 11.21 8.67
CA ARG A 175 25.49 10.78 9.37
C ARG A 175 24.99 9.46 8.83
N ILE A 176 24.76 8.53 9.74
CA ILE A 176 24.23 7.22 9.42
C ILE A 176 22.92 7.02 10.14
N LEU A 177 21.89 6.67 9.39
CA LEU A 177 20.59 6.33 9.94
C LEU A 177 20.40 4.81 9.90
N VAL A 178 20.19 4.22 11.08
CA VAL A 178 19.77 2.83 11.24
C VAL A 178 18.25 2.80 11.36
N ILE A 179 17.60 2.09 10.44
CA ILE A 179 16.14 1.96 10.40
C ILE A 179 15.71 0.77 11.26
N GLY A 180 14.99 1.05 12.34
CA GLY A 180 14.34 0.02 13.14
C GLY A 180 13.14 -0.61 12.44
N GLN A 181 12.99 -1.91 12.62
CA GLN A 181 11.90 -2.72 12.09
C GLN A 181 11.26 -3.56 13.20
N VAL A 182 10.04 -4.02 12.97
CA VAL A 182 9.41 -5.07 13.79
C VAL A 182 10.15 -6.38 13.48
N GLU A 183 10.86 -6.95 14.45
CA GLU A 183 11.83 -8.05 14.21
C GLU A 183 11.18 -9.38 13.79
N ASP A 184 9.89 -9.58 14.07
CA ASP A 184 9.07 -10.71 13.59
C ASP A 184 8.23 -10.38 12.35
N ASP A 185 8.52 -9.26 11.67
CA ASP A 185 7.81 -8.90 10.43
C ASP A 185 8.08 -9.93 9.33
N ALA A 186 7.05 -10.16 8.50
CA ALA A 186 7.15 -11.11 7.38
C ALA A 186 8.27 -10.75 6.39
N SER A 187 8.53 -9.45 6.18
CA SER A 187 9.63 -9.00 5.32
C SER A 187 11.02 -9.34 5.87
N ILE A 188 11.17 -9.56 7.18
CA ILE A 188 12.42 -10.06 7.77
C ILE A 188 12.44 -11.58 7.67
N GLU A 189 11.36 -12.25 8.11
CA GLU A 189 11.28 -13.72 8.10
C GLU A 189 11.52 -14.29 6.69
N TYR A 190 10.89 -13.71 5.65
CA TYR A 190 11.03 -14.18 4.27
C TYR A 190 12.13 -13.46 3.47
N GLY A 191 12.60 -12.29 3.94
CA GLY A 191 13.60 -11.49 3.25
C GLY A 191 15.03 -11.70 3.75
N SER A 192 15.22 -12.21 4.97
CA SER A 192 16.54 -12.36 5.60
C SER A 192 16.84 -13.82 5.92
N LYS A 193 18.02 -14.30 5.49
CA LYS A 193 18.57 -15.63 5.81
C LYS A 193 19.04 -15.68 7.26
N ILE A 194 19.58 -14.57 7.76
CA ILE A 194 20.05 -14.41 9.14
C ILE A 194 19.00 -13.62 9.92
N LYS A 195 18.72 -14.03 11.15
CA LYS A 195 17.82 -13.30 12.05
C LYS A 195 18.60 -12.20 12.76
N TYR A 196 18.70 -11.04 12.12
CA TYR A 196 19.25 -9.84 12.73
C TYR A 196 18.24 -9.18 13.66
N THR A 197 18.70 -8.73 14.82
CA THR A 197 17.97 -7.80 15.66
C THR A 197 18.25 -6.36 15.21
N ASN A 198 17.43 -5.40 15.66
CA ASN A 198 17.72 -4.00 15.39
C ASN A 198 19.06 -3.54 15.98
N ASN A 199 19.40 -4.04 17.18
CA ASN A 199 20.66 -3.70 17.84
C ASN A 199 21.88 -4.24 17.06
N ASP A 200 21.78 -5.39 16.40
CA ASP A 200 22.86 -5.91 15.54
C ASP A 200 23.21 -4.94 14.41
N ILE A 201 22.19 -4.35 13.78
CA ILE A 201 22.38 -3.36 12.72
C ILE A 201 23.09 -2.12 13.26
N VAL A 202 22.71 -1.66 14.45
CA VAL A 202 23.35 -0.50 15.10
C VAL A 202 24.82 -0.79 15.39
N MET A 203 25.12 -1.99 15.91
CA MET A 203 26.49 -2.42 16.15
C MET A 203 27.31 -2.48 14.87
N MET A 204 26.78 -3.08 13.80
CA MET A 204 27.47 -3.14 12.49
C MET A 204 27.73 -1.75 11.92
N ALA A 205 26.71 -0.87 11.91
CA ALA A 205 26.85 0.50 11.43
C ALA A 205 27.94 1.27 12.20
N ARG A 206 28.02 1.09 13.53
CA ARG A 206 29.06 1.70 14.36
C ARG A 206 30.45 1.13 14.08
N ILE A 207 30.59 -0.20 13.99
CA ILE A 207 31.88 -0.86 13.74
C ILE A 207 32.47 -0.42 12.40
N GLU A 208 31.64 -0.36 11.37
CA GLU A 208 32.07 0.00 10.01
C GLU A 208 32.29 1.50 9.83
N ASN A 209 31.77 2.33 10.74
CA ASN A 209 31.83 3.79 10.65
C ASN A 209 32.12 4.39 12.04
N PRO A 210 33.33 4.17 12.60
CA PRO A 210 33.65 4.53 13.98
C PRO A 210 33.49 6.04 14.26
N ASP A 211 33.86 6.89 13.29
CA ASP A 211 33.83 8.35 13.43
C ASP A 211 32.48 8.99 13.12
N ALA A 212 31.52 8.22 12.58
CA ALA A 212 30.24 8.74 12.14
C ALA A 212 29.28 9.01 13.32
N GLN A 213 28.31 9.91 13.06
CA GLN A 213 27.14 10.06 13.91
C GLN A 213 26.14 8.96 13.56
N ILE A 214 25.98 7.98 14.45
CA ILE A 214 24.98 6.92 14.30
C ILE A 214 23.66 7.37 14.95
N LEU A 215 22.62 7.44 14.15
CA LEU A 215 21.25 7.74 14.53
C LEU A 215 20.44 6.46 14.39
N TYR A 216 19.81 5.99 15.45
CA TYR A 216 18.93 4.82 15.40
C TYR A 216 17.48 5.29 15.57
N LYS A 217 16.63 5.04 14.57
CA LYS A 217 15.18 5.33 14.66
C LYS A 217 14.40 4.02 14.81
N PRO A 218 13.98 3.62 16.03
CA PRO A 218 13.15 2.44 16.24
C PRO A 218 11.81 2.52 15.49
N HIS A 219 11.21 1.37 15.20
CA HIS A 219 9.90 1.33 14.53
C HIS A 219 8.80 1.90 15.45
N PRO A 220 7.84 2.72 14.94
CA PRO A 220 6.79 3.31 15.76
C PRO A 220 5.92 2.27 16.50
N ASP A 221 5.57 1.14 15.86
CA ASP A 221 4.80 0.05 16.50
C ASP A 221 5.53 -0.60 17.70
N VAL A 222 6.87 -0.54 17.70
CA VAL A 222 7.69 -1.04 18.79
C VAL A 222 7.75 0.01 19.91
N LEU A 223 7.92 1.30 19.56
CA LEU A 223 7.89 2.41 20.53
C LEU A 223 6.56 2.53 21.27
N SER A 224 5.44 2.31 20.57
CA SER A 224 4.08 2.38 21.10
C SER A 224 3.62 1.11 21.84
N GLY A 225 4.46 0.06 21.89
CA GLY A 225 4.15 -1.17 22.62
C GLY A 225 3.16 -2.12 21.93
N PHE A 226 2.72 -1.84 20.70
CA PHE A 226 1.88 -2.75 19.91
C PHE A 226 2.62 -4.06 19.53
N ARG A 227 3.95 -4.02 19.54
CA ARG A 227 4.83 -5.17 19.35
C ARG A 227 5.84 -5.24 20.48
N LYS A 228 6.17 -6.46 20.92
CA LYS A 228 7.20 -6.67 21.94
C LYS A 228 8.58 -6.33 21.39
N TYR A 229 9.42 -5.73 22.22
CA TYR A 229 10.84 -5.62 21.95
C TYR A 229 11.47 -7.02 21.94
N GLN A 230 12.08 -7.38 20.82
CA GLN A 230 12.95 -8.55 20.72
C GLN A 230 14.42 -8.17 20.99
N SER A 231 14.82 -6.95 20.61
CA SER A 231 16.00 -6.25 21.15
C SER A 231 15.62 -4.91 21.79
N ASN A 232 16.35 -4.48 22.82
CA ASN A 232 16.05 -3.25 23.56
C ASN A 232 16.93 -2.10 23.06
N PRO A 233 16.36 -0.98 22.53
CA PRO A 233 17.14 0.18 22.10
C PRO A 233 18.04 0.79 23.18
N SER A 234 17.75 0.54 24.45
CA SER A 234 18.59 1.03 25.55
C SER A 234 19.98 0.39 25.58
N ASP A 235 20.13 -0.82 25.05
CA ASP A 235 21.39 -1.58 25.08
C ASP A 235 22.45 -1.00 24.10
N VAL A 236 22.03 -0.12 23.18
CA VAL A 236 22.90 0.52 22.17
C VAL A 236 22.98 2.03 22.32
N LYS A 237 22.39 2.63 23.37
CA LYS A 237 22.41 4.08 23.62
C LYS A 237 23.80 4.65 23.84
N ASN A 238 24.75 3.84 24.30
CA ASN A 238 26.15 4.23 24.47
C ASN A 238 26.90 4.38 23.13
N ILE A 239 26.37 3.82 22.04
CA ILE A 239 27.02 3.82 20.72
C ILE A 239 26.19 4.50 19.62
N CYS A 240 25.00 5.00 19.90
CA CYS A 240 24.17 5.75 18.95
C CYS A 240 23.22 6.73 19.65
N SER A 241 22.68 7.69 18.90
CA SER A 241 21.55 8.49 19.35
C SER A 241 20.25 7.80 18.97
N VAL A 242 19.47 7.34 19.96
CA VAL A 242 18.16 6.72 19.74
C VAL A 242 17.11 7.80 19.56
N ILE A 243 16.48 7.84 18.39
CA ILE A 243 15.53 8.87 17.97
C ILE A 243 14.10 8.35 18.15
N THR A 244 13.46 8.76 19.24
CA THR A 244 12.10 8.34 19.60
C THR A 244 11.02 9.34 19.18
N ASN A 245 11.40 10.54 18.70
CA ASN A 245 10.44 11.53 18.22
C ASN A 245 9.67 11.01 17.00
N ASP A 246 8.37 11.32 16.95
CA ASP A 246 7.53 11.07 15.79
C ASP A 246 7.66 12.22 14.78
N PHE A 247 8.09 11.89 13.57
CA PHE A 247 8.23 12.83 12.46
C PHE A 247 8.33 12.05 11.14
N PRO A 248 8.01 12.68 9.99
CA PRO A 248 7.97 12.01 8.70
C PRO A 248 9.31 11.36 8.33
N LEU A 249 9.24 10.16 7.76
CA LEU A 249 10.44 9.45 7.26
C LEU A 249 11.21 10.28 6.23
N SER A 250 10.50 11.05 5.40
CA SER A 250 11.11 11.97 4.43
C SER A 250 12.03 13.00 5.09
N GLN A 251 11.67 13.49 6.29
CA GLN A 251 12.53 14.37 7.09
C GLN A 251 13.62 13.61 7.83
N ALA A 252 13.38 12.36 8.23
CA ALA A 252 14.41 11.51 8.84
C ALA A 252 15.61 11.26 7.92
N LEU A 253 15.37 11.29 6.61
CA LEU A 253 16.39 11.11 5.59
C LEU A 253 17.12 12.42 5.26
N GLU A 254 16.66 13.57 5.76
CA GLU A 254 17.36 14.84 5.57
C GLU A 254 18.73 14.78 6.24
N THR A 255 19.76 15.27 5.54
CA THR A 255 21.15 15.34 6.00
C THR A 255 21.86 14.00 6.21
N ILE A 256 21.19 12.86 5.99
CA ILE A 256 21.76 11.51 6.11
C ILE A 256 22.64 11.18 4.89
N ASP A 257 23.81 10.61 5.14
CA ASP A 257 24.75 10.19 4.09
C ASP A 257 24.62 8.69 3.77
N HIS A 258 24.23 7.88 4.75
CA HIS A 258 24.15 6.42 4.63
C HIS A 258 23.00 5.86 5.48
N VAL A 259 22.22 4.93 4.93
CA VAL A 259 21.19 4.19 5.65
C VAL A 259 21.58 2.71 5.81
N TYR A 260 21.37 2.16 7.00
CA TYR A 260 21.44 0.73 7.28
C TYR A 260 20.05 0.18 7.60
N THR A 261 19.69 -0.95 7.00
CA THR A 261 18.39 -1.60 7.21
C THR A 261 18.48 -3.11 6.95
N ILE A 262 17.56 -3.91 7.49
CA ILE A 262 17.45 -5.33 7.13
C ILE A 262 16.73 -5.43 5.79
N SER A 263 15.47 -5.01 5.76
CA SER A 263 14.59 -5.16 4.60
C SER A 263 13.51 -4.08 4.51
N SER A 264 13.65 -2.98 5.26
CA SER A 264 12.64 -1.94 5.33
C SER A 264 12.42 -1.25 3.99
N LEU A 265 11.17 -0.91 3.67
CA LEU A 265 10.87 -0.03 2.54
C LEU A 265 11.55 1.34 2.68
N ALA A 266 11.87 1.78 3.89
CA ALA A 266 12.59 3.02 4.13
C ALA A 266 13.97 3.06 3.47
N GLY A 267 14.64 1.90 3.30
CA GLY A 267 15.87 1.83 2.53
C GLY A 267 15.64 2.13 1.05
N PHE A 268 14.51 1.74 0.47
CA PHE A 268 14.17 2.14 -0.89
C PHE A 268 13.89 3.65 -0.99
N GLU A 269 13.20 4.22 0.01
CA GLU A 269 12.98 5.67 0.06
C GLU A 269 14.29 6.46 0.15
N ALA A 270 15.27 5.95 0.89
CA ALA A 270 16.62 6.52 0.93
C ALA A 270 17.31 6.42 -0.45
N LEU A 271 17.19 5.26 -1.10
CA LEU A 271 17.81 4.99 -2.39
C LEU A 271 17.30 5.93 -3.49
N ILE A 272 15.99 6.16 -3.58
CA ILE A 272 15.42 7.09 -4.58
C ILE A 272 15.84 8.55 -4.35
N ARG A 273 16.29 8.90 -3.14
CA ARG A 273 16.85 10.20 -2.76
C ARG A 273 18.36 10.30 -3.00
N GLY A 274 18.99 9.25 -3.52
CA GLY A 274 20.43 9.21 -3.78
C GLY A 274 21.29 9.00 -2.53
N ILE A 275 20.71 8.50 -1.43
CA ILE A 275 21.45 8.16 -0.21
C ILE A 275 22.04 6.76 -0.37
N HIS A 276 23.27 6.54 0.11
CA HIS A 276 23.87 5.21 0.13
C HIS A 276 23.09 4.28 1.08
N VAL A 277 22.83 3.04 0.66
CA VAL A 277 22.04 2.09 1.46
C VAL A 277 22.78 0.77 1.58
N THR A 278 22.97 0.32 2.82
CA THR A 278 23.41 -1.05 3.14
C THR A 278 22.20 -1.87 3.56
N THR A 279 21.99 -3.02 2.92
CA THR A 279 20.92 -3.96 3.24
C THR A 279 21.48 -5.24 3.85
N LEU A 280 20.99 -5.62 5.04
CA LEU A 280 21.42 -6.83 5.74
C LEU A 280 20.63 -8.07 5.33
N GLY A 281 19.35 -7.89 5.00
CA GLY A 281 18.53 -8.88 4.32
C GLY A 281 18.53 -8.66 2.80
N CYS A 282 17.59 -9.28 2.11
CA CYS A 282 17.41 -9.16 0.66
C CYS A 282 16.03 -8.56 0.33
N PRO A 283 15.77 -7.27 0.62
CA PRO A 283 14.54 -6.60 0.20
C PRO A 283 14.44 -6.55 -1.34
N PHE A 284 13.25 -6.27 -1.88
CA PHE A 284 13.01 -6.28 -3.34
C PHE A 284 13.97 -5.37 -4.15
N TYR A 285 14.51 -4.32 -3.52
CA TYR A 285 15.39 -3.33 -4.14
C TYR A 285 16.90 -3.64 -4.03
N SER A 286 17.28 -4.70 -3.32
CA SER A 286 18.68 -5.19 -3.25
C SER A 286 19.04 -6.08 -4.43
N GLY A 287 20.32 -6.33 -4.69
CA GLY A 287 20.81 -7.26 -5.72
C GLY A 287 20.79 -6.72 -7.14
N TRP A 288 20.43 -5.45 -7.34
CA TRP A 288 20.37 -4.79 -8.66
C TRP A 288 21.57 -3.85 -8.92
N GLY A 289 22.57 -3.84 -8.03
CA GLY A 289 23.76 -2.99 -8.12
C GLY A 289 23.59 -1.56 -7.62
N LEU A 290 22.51 -1.28 -6.88
CA LEU A 290 22.19 0.04 -6.32
C LEU A 290 22.44 0.15 -4.80
N THR A 291 22.71 -0.96 -4.13
CA THR A 291 22.86 -1.07 -2.68
C THR A 291 24.13 -1.86 -2.32
N ASP A 292 24.64 -1.66 -1.10
CA ASP A 292 25.64 -2.52 -0.47
C ASP A 292 24.92 -3.70 0.19
N ASP A 293 24.95 -4.85 -0.47
CA ASP A 293 24.15 -6.02 -0.09
C ASP A 293 24.96 -7.01 0.75
N ARG A 294 24.53 -7.26 1.99
CA ARG A 294 25.14 -8.29 2.86
C ARG A 294 24.54 -9.66 2.67
N GLN A 295 23.41 -9.72 1.96
CA GLN A 295 22.80 -10.97 1.53
C GLN A 295 22.65 -10.99 0.01
N GLU A 296 23.46 -11.82 -0.64
CA GLU A 296 23.37 -12.03 -2.09
C GLU A 296 22.08 -12.75 -2.51
N ASN A 297 21.60 -12.40 -3.70
CA ASN A 297 20.53 -13.08 -4.41
C ASN A 297 20.98 -13.43 -5.84
N SER A 298 21.37 -14.68 -6.04
CA SER A 298 21.90 -15.18 -7.32
C SER A 298 20.89 -15.18 -8.48
N ARG A 299 19.59 -15.01 -8.21
CA ARG A 299 18.56 -14.91 -9.26
C ARG A 299 18.52 -13.52 -9.91
N ARG A 300 18.94 -12.48 -9.18
CA ARG A 300 19.00 -11.10 -9.68
C ARG A 300 20.35 -10.90 -10.38
N THR A 301 20.32 -11.03 -11.70
CA THR A 301 21.55 -11.03 -12.53
C THR A 301 21.72 -9.76 -13.35
N ARG A 302 20.71 -8.87 -13.34
CA ARG A 302 20.70 -7.60 -14.05
C ARG A 302 21.15 -6.46 -13.14
N LYS A 303 21.84 -5.47 -13.72
CA LYS A 303 22.02 -4.15 -13.08
C LYS A 303 20.91 -3.21 -13.54
N LEU A 304 20.31 -2.48 -12.61
CA LEU A 304 19.27 -1.50 -12.89
C LEU A 304 19.74 -0.10 -12.53
N THR A 305 19.27 0.89 -13.28
CA THR A 305 19.25 2.28 -12.83
C THR A 305 18.16 2.49 -11.79
N ILE A 306 18.27 3.55 -10.99
CA ILE A 306 17.24 3.89 -10.01
C ILE A 306 15.87 4.19 -10.66
N ASP A 307 15.86 4.74 -11.88
CA ASP A 307 14.63 5.06 -12.61
C ASP A 307 13.96 3.77 -13.13
N GLU A 308 14.72 2.77 -13.59
CA GLU A 308 14.16 1.45 -13.96
C GLU A 308 13.59 0.70 -12.75
N LEU A 309 14.33 0.68 -11.63
CA LEU A 309 13.85 0.04 -10.41
C LEU A 309 12.58 0.73 -9.88
N PHE A 310 12.53 2.07 -9.95
CA PHE A 310 11.34 2.83 -9.60
C PHE A 310 10.17 2.59 -10.56
N ALA A 311 10.42 2.54 -11.88
CA ALA A 311 9.39 2.22 -12.87
C ALA A 311 8.75 0.85 -12.61
N GLY A 312 9.57 -0.18 -12.39
CA GLY A 312 9.10 -1.52 -12.09
C GLY A 312 8.27 -1.56 -10.80
N SER A 313 8.75 -0.92 -9.73
CA SER A 313 8.14 -1.01 -8.41
C SER A 313 6.97 -0.06 -8.16
N TYR A 314 6.92 1.13 -8.74
CA TYR A 314 5.87 2.13 -8.47
C TYR A 314 4.91 2.37 -9.63
N ILE A 315 5.23 1.91 -10.86
CA ILE A 315 4.38 2.14 -12.04
C ILE A 315 3.81 0.83 -12.59
N VAL A 316 4.66 -0.17 -12.81
CA VAL A 316 4.27 -1.41 -13.52
C VAL A 316 3.61 -2.42 -12.59
N TYR A 317 4.24 -2.67 -11.45
CA TYR A 317 3.87 -3.74 -10.52
C TYR A 317 2.59 -3.46 -9.72
N PRO A 318 2.48 -2.34 -8.96
CA PRO A 318 1.30 -2.07 -8.16
C PRO A 318 0.09 -1.73 -9.02
N LYS A 319 -1.10 -2.02 -8.50
CA LYS A 319 -2.36 -1.49 -9.02
C LYS A 319 -2.81 -0.35 -8.11
N TYR A 320 -3.37 0.69 -8.71
CA TYR A 320 -3.91 1.84 -8.01
C TYR A 320 -5.41 1.94 -8.23
N PHE A 321 -6.14 2.28 -7.17
CA PHE A 321 -7.59 2.29 -7.17
C PHE A 321 -8.11 3.44 -6.32
N ASP A 322 -9.10 4.15 -6.87
CA ASP A 322 -9.84 5.17 -6.16
C ASP A 322 -11.01 4.52 -5.38
N PRO A 323 -10.98 4.51 -4.04
CA PRO A 323 -12.02 3.87 -3.25
C PRO A 323 -13.36 4.64 -3.27
N ILE A 324 -13.35 5.93 -3.64
CA ILE A 324 -14.54 6.80 -3.71
C ILE A 324 -15.28 6.54 -5.02
N TYR A 325 -14.58 6.62 -6.15
CA TYR A 325 -15.17 6.43 -7.47
C TYR A 325 -15.18 4.97 -7.95
N ARG A 326 -14.54 4.07 -7.19
CA ARG A 326 -14.44 2.63 -7.46
C ARG A 326 -13.87 2.33 -8.85
N LYS A 327 -12.80 3.03 -9.21
CA LYS A 327 -12.13 2.87 -10.51
C LYS A 327 -10.62 2.72 -10.34
N TYR A 328 -10.00 2.02 -11.28
CA TYR A 328 -8.54 2.04 -11.41
C TYR A 328 -8.08 3.46 -11.77
N ILE A 329 -6.99 3.87 -11.16
CA ILE A 329 -6.34 5.17 -11.41
C ILE A 329 -4.86 4.93 -11.70
N SER A 330 -4.20 5.97 -12.19
CA SER A 330 -2.75 6.00 -12.35
C SER A 330 -2.02 6.26 -11.01
N PRO A 331 -0.74 5.87 -10.88
CA PRO A 331 0.10 6.26 -9.75
C PRO A 331 0.14 7.77 -9.52
N GLU A 332 0.15 8.55 -10.60
CA GLU A 332 0.21 10.01 -10.57
C GLU A 332 -1.07 10.61 -10.00
N GLU A 333 -2.24 10.10 -10.42
CA GLU A 333 -3.53 10.47 -9.83
C GLU A 333 -3.59 10.12 -8.34
N ALA A 334 -3.08 8.95 -7.94
CA ALA A 334 -3.03 8.54 -6.54
C ALA A 334 -2.15 9.49 -5.70
N LEU A 335 -0.98 9.89 -6.22
CA LEU A 335 -0.10 10.84 -5.56
C LEU A 335 -0.73 12.24 -5.46
N LYS A 336 -1.41 12.69 -6.52
CA LYS A 336 -2.13 13.97 -6.53
C LYS A 336 -3.21 13.98 -5.45
N PHE A 337 -4.04 12.93 -5.39
CA PHE A 337 -5.08 12.78 -4.39
C PHE A 337 -4.51 12.81 -2.96
N LEU A 338 -3.43 12.06 -2.67
CA LEU A 338 -2.78 12.09 -1.36
C LEU A 338 -2.21 13.47 -1.01
N SER A 339 -1.62 14.16 -1.99
CA SER A 339 -1.07 15.50 -1.80
C SER A 339 -2.16 16.52 -1.47
N GLU A 340 -3.31 16.44 -2.13
CA GLU A 340 -4.47 17.29 -1.86
C GLU A 340 -5.06 17.02 -0.47
N MET A 341 -5.26 15.74 -0.12
CA MET A 341 -5.73 15.37 1.21
C MET A 341 -4.75 15.83 2.31
N LYS A 342 -3.44 15.79 2.06
CA LYS A 342 -2.42 16.23 3.03
C LYS A 342 -2.50 17.74 3.26
N LYS A 343 -2.65 18.53 2.18
CA LYS A 343 -2.86 19.99 2.27
C LYS A 343 -4.11 20.35 3.08
N ILE A 344 -5.20 19.61 2.88
CA ILE A 344 -6.45 19.82 3.63
C ILE A 344 -6.23 19.53 5.12
N LYS A 345 -5.54 18.42 5.46
CA LYS A 345 -5.20 18.07 6.85
C LYS A 345 -4.31 19.15 7.50
N ASP A 346 -3.26 19.58 6.79
CA ASP A 346 -2.33 20.60 7.29
C ASP A 346 -3.02 21.95 7.51
N SER A 347 -4.04 22.28 6.70
CA SER A 347 -4.81 23.52 6.80
C SER A 347 -5.93 23.48 7.84
N ASN A 348 -6.37 22.28 8.26
CA ASN A 348 -7.42 22.07 9.25
C ASN A 348 -7.01 20.97 10.26
N PRO A 349 -6.10 21.28 11.21
CA PRO A 349 -5.55 20.29 12.15
C PRO A 349 -6.59 19.66 13.11
N LYS A 350 -7.79 20.26 13.21
CA LYS A 350 -8.92 19.70 13.99
C LYS A 350 -9.71 18.62 13.25
N ILE A 351 -9.50 18.44 11.95
CA ILE A 351 -10.13 17.35 11.19
C ILE A 351 -9.27 16.11 11.40
N ASP A 352 -9.63 15.35 12.42
CA ASP A 352 -9.06 14.02 12.61
C ASP A 352 -9.62 13.06 11.55
N MET A 353 -8.89 12.90 10.44
CA MET A 353 -9.20 11.91 9.40
C MET A 353 -8.91 10.46 9.86
N THR A 354 -8.55 10.22 11.12
CA THR A 354 -8.23 8.88 11.66
C THR A 354 -9.38 8.19 12.39
N SER A 355 -10.51 8.87 12.65
CA SER A 355 -11.67 8.29 13.34
C SER A 355 -12.65 7.59 12.37
N ALA A 356 -12.16 6.56 11.70
CA ALA A 356 -13.00 5.48 11.17
C ALA A 356 -12.66 4.18 11.94
N ASN A 357 -12.94 4.16 13.26
CA ASN A 357 -13.07 3.00 14.18
C ASN A 357 -13.43 3.54 15.59
N ILE A 358 -14.67 3.43 16.08
CA ILE A 358 -15.33 2.27 16.72
C ILE A 358 -14.62 1.81 18.02
N ARG A 359 -15.28 2.17 19.14
CA ARG A 359 -15.19 1.78 20.58
C ARG A 359 -14.82 2.98 21.47
N THR A 360 -15.63 3.50 22.40
CA THR A 360 -16.91 3.12 23.02
C THR A 360 -17.55 4.42 23.51
N ASP A 361 -18.75 4.75 23.00
CA ASP A 361 -19.79 5.62 23.56
C ASP A 361 -20.86 5.73 22.45
N GLU A 362 -21.78 4.76 22.44
CA GLU A 362 -22.38 4.18 21.22
C GLU A 362 -23.65 4.85 20.66
N GLU A 363 -24.23 5.93 21.21
CA GLU A 363 -25.55 6.40 20.71
C GLU A 363 -25.62 7.83 20.16
N SER A 364 -24.67 8.74 20.41
CA SER A 364 -24.89 10.16 20.06
C SER A 364 -24.23 10.66 18.78
N ILE A 365 -23.15 10.01 18.30
CA ILE A 365 -22.32 10.54 17.18
C ILE A 365 -22.50 9.73 15.89
N ALA A 366 -22.91 8.45 16.00
CA ALA A 366 -23.20 7.58 14.87
C ALA A 366 -24.36 8.10 14.03
N ASP A 367 -25.42 8.62 14.67
CA ASP A 367 -26.55 9.21 13.96
C ASP A 367 -26.10 10.45 13.19
N THR A 368 -25.35 11.37 13.78
CA THR A 368 -25.01 12.65 13.12
C THR A 368 -24.09 12.51 11.90
N LEU A 369 -23.16 11.54 11.90
CA LEU A 369 -22.24 11.28 10.78
C LEU A 369 -22.85 10.34 9.72
N CYS A 370 -23.63 9.34 10.13
CA CYS A 370 -24.42 8.53 9.22
C CYS A 370 -25.46 9.40 8.50
N ASP A 371 -26.12 10.31 9.22
CA ASP A 371 -27.07 11.27 8.69
C ASP A 371 -26.42 12.21 7.69
N LYS A 372 -25.27 12.84 8.01
CA LYS A 372 -24.59 13.72 7.04
C LYS A 372 -24.09 12.98 5.81
N THR A 373 -23.66 11.72 5.95
CA THR A 373 -23.19 10.91 4.82
C THR A 373 -24.37 10.44 3.96
N ASN A 374 -25.49 10.07 4.59
CA ASN A 374 -26.75 9.73 3.93
C ASN A 374 -27.42 10.96 3.29
N GLU A 375 -27.29 12.13 3.91
CA GLU A 375 -27.76 13.42 3.40
C GLU A 375 -26.91 13.85 2.19
N LEU A 376 -25.58 13.66 2.22
CA LEU A 376 -24.70 13.84 1.06
C LEU A 376 -24.99 12.84 -0.06
N LEU A 377 -25.31 11.58 0.26
CA LEU A 377 -25.72 10.56 -0.70
C LEU A 377 -27.09 10.89 -1.32
N SER A 378 -28.05 11.31 -0.51
CA SER A 378 -29.39 11.75 -0.94
C SER A 378 -29.33 13.02 -1.79
N LEU A 379 -28.48 13.99 -1.42
CA LEU A 379 -28.19 15.17 -2.23
C LEU A 379 -27.59 14.78 -3.57
N ARG A 380 -26.69 13.79 -3.60
CA ARG A 380 -26.09 13.28 -4.84
C ARG A 380 -27.10 12.56 -5.72
N GLU A 381 -28.02 11.77 -5.16
CA GLU A 381 -29.12 11.14 -5.89
C GLU A 381 -30.11 12.17 -6.43
N HIS A 382 -30.43 13.23 -5.67
CA HIS A 382 -31.24 14.35 -6.12
C HIS A 382 -30.57 15.13 -7.26
N ILE A 383 -29.27 15.42 -7.15
CA ILE A 383 -28.50 16.07 -8.23
C ILE A 383 -28.57 15.21 -9.49
N HIS A 384 -28.37 13.90 -9.38
CA HIS A 384 -28.43 13.00 -10.52
C HIS A 384 -29.84 12.91 -11.15
N SER A 385 -30.89 12.94 -10.33
CA SER A 385 -32.28 13.00 -10.79
C SER A 385 -32.61 14.32 -11.51
N LEU A 386 -32.09 15.44 -11.00
CA LEU A 386 -32.21 16.76 -11.62
C LEU A 386 -31.48 16.82 -12.96
N GLU A 387 -30.25 16.30 -13.05
CA GLU A 387 -29.49 16.19 -14.30
C GLU A 387 -30.28 15.40 -15.36
N LYS A 388 -30.89 14.27 -14.97
CA LYS A 388 -31.73 13.46 -15.86
C LYS A 388 -33.01 14.18 -16.30
N SER A 389 -33.62 14.95 -15.41
CA SER A 389 -34.80 15.76 -15.69
C SER A 389 -34.48 16.91 -16.64
N ILE A 390 -33.36 17.61 -16.43
CA ILE A 390 -32.84 18.66 -17.31
C ILE A 390 -32.53 18.11 -18.71
N SER A 391 -31.90 16.94 -18.80
CA SER A 391 -31.66 16.26 -20.07
C SER A 391 -32.96 15.91 -20.81
N THR A 392 -33.98 15.44 -20.07
CA THR A 392 -35.29 15.11 -20.64
C THR A 392 -36.04 16.35 -21.13
N LEU A 393 -35.99 17.45 -20.37
CA LEU A 393 -36.56 18.74 -20.76
C LEU A 393 -35.87 19.32 -21.99
N SER A 394 -34.53 19.28 -22.03
CA SER A 394 -33.75 19.73 -23.19
C SER A 394 -34.19 18.99 -24.45
N ARG A 395 -34.32 17.65 -24.38
CA ARG A 395 -34.81 16.84 -25.50
C ARG A 395 -36.25 17.18 -25.92
N LYS A 396 -37.12 17.55 -24.97
CA LYS A 396 -38.50 17.98 -25.30
C LYS A 396 -38.50 19.34 -26.00
N ILE A 397 -37.67 20.27 -25.55
CA ILE A 397 -37.51 21.59 -26.18
C ILE A 397 -36.96 21.42 -27.60
N ASP A 398 -35.94 20.58 -27.78
CA ASP A 398 -35.38 20.28 -29.11
C ASP A 398 -36.44 19.69 -30.05
N ASN A 399 -37.25 18.75 -29.56
CA ASN A 399 -38.33 18.16 -30.35
C ASN A 399 -39.42 19.17 -30.72
N GLN A 400 -39.81 20.07 -29.80
CA GLN A 400 -40.79 21.13 -30.08
C GLN A 400 -40.24 22.16 -31.07
N LEU A 401 -38.95 22.51 -30.98
CA LEU A 401 -38.28 23.38 -31.96
C LEU A 401 -38.27 22.72 -33.34
N ILE A 402 -37.97 21.41 -33.43
CA ILE A 402 -38.02 20.66 -34.68
C ILE A 402 -39.43 20.63 -35.27
N GLU A 403 -40.47 20.41 -34.46
CA GLU A 403 -41.87 20.44 -34.92
C GLU A 403 -42.29 21.84 -35.39
N ALA A 404 -41.94 22.90 -34.65
CA ALA A 404 -42.23 24.27 -35.05
C ALA A 404 -41.53 24.66 -36.36
N MET A 405 -40.30 24.19 -36.59
CA MET A 405 -39.59 24.38 -37.86
C MET A 405 -40.24 23.61 -39.01
N LYS A 406 -40.78 22.41 -38.77
CA LYS A 406 -41.54 21.64 -39.77
C LYS A 406 -42.86 22.32 -40.16
N VAL A 407 -43.61 22.86 -39.20
CA VAL A 407 -44.86 23.60 -39.47
C VAL A 407 -44.58 24.91 -40.23
N LYS A 408 -43.47 25.59 -39.93
CA LYS A 408 -43.04 26.80 -40.65
C LYS A 408 -42.62 26.50 -42.10
N ASN A 409 -42.00 25.34 -42.35
CA ASN A 409 -41.61 24.91 -43.70
C ASN A 409 -42.74 24.30 -44.52
N ALA A 410 -43.87 23.92 -43.91
CA ALA A 410 -45.08 23.45 -44.60
C ALA A 410 -46.07 24.58 -44.92
N SER A 411 -45.85 25.78 -44.36
CA SER A 411 -46.65 26.99 -44.54
C SER A 411 -46.02 28.01 -45.51
N ASN A 412 -44.87 27.64 -46.10
CA ASN A 412 -44.20 28.30 -47.24
C ASN A 412 -44.23 27.33 -48.42
#